data_AF-A0A7J9T022-F1
#
_entry.id   AF-A0A7J9T022-F1
#
_cell.length_a   1.000
_cell.length_b   1.000
_cell.length_c   1.000
_cell.angle_alpha   90.00
_cell.angle_beta   90.00
_cell.angle_gamma   90.00
#
_symmetry.space_group_name_H-M   'P 1'
#
loop_
_entity.id
_entity.type
_entity.pdbx_description
1 polymer ?
#
loop_
_entity_poly.entity_id
_entity_poly.type
_entity_poly.pdbx_seq_one_letter_code
_entity_poly.pdbx_strand_id
1 'polypeptide(L)' 'MKEEAKHDKLVSLVDDMLELQKKYHEVRMERDKELYERQINIVDEQIDRLVYDLYELTEEEIKVVEESG' A
#
# COMPACT_ATOMS: atom_id res chain seq x y z
N MET A 1 1.07 -12.78 19.92
CA MET A 1 -0.01 -11.85 19.51
C MET A 1 0.52 -10.54 18.88
N LYS A 2 1.76 -10.48 18.35
CA LYS A 2 2.25 -9.27 17.64
C LYS A 2 2.15 -9.39 16.12
N GLU A 3 2.22 -10.62 15.58
CA GLU A 3 2.06 -10.87 14.14
C GLU A 3 0.61 -10.67 13.68
N GLU A 4 -0.39 -11.11 14.44
CA GLU A 4 -1.81 -10.87 14.13
C GLU A 4 -2.11 -9.38 13.98
N ALA A 5 -1.63 -8.53 14.89
CA ALA A 5 -1.86 -7.08 14.80
C ALA A 5 -1.21 -6.41 13.57
N LYS A 6 -0.06 -6.93 13.09
CA LYS A 6 0.55 -6.48 11.84
C LYS A 6 -0.24 -6.96 10.64
N HIS A 7 -0.69 -8.21 10.66
CA HIS A 7 -1.48 -8.81 9.60
C HIS A 7 -2.86 -8.14 9.45
N ASP A 8 -3.57 -7.90 10.56
CA ASP A 8 -4.82 -7.15 10.58
C ASP A 8 -4.66 -5.75 9.99
N LYS A 9 -3.54 -5.08 10.33
CA LYS A 9 -3.24 -3.75 9.79
C LYS A 9 -2.96 -3.78 8.29
N LEU A 10 -2.24 -4.80 7.81
CA LEU A 10 -2.01 -5.01 6.38
C LEU A 10 -3.32 -5.30 5.64
N VAL A 11 -4.18 -6.16 6.19
CA VAL A 11 -5.51 -6.45 5.62
C VAL A 11 -6.36 -5.18 5.53
N SER A 12 -6.37 -4.35 6.58
CA SER A 12 -7.10 -3.08 6.58
C SER A 12 -6.58 -2.12 5.51
N LEU A 13 -5.25 -2.01 5.33
CA LEU A 13 -4.67 -1.14 4.31
C LEU A 13 -4.95 -1.62 2.89
N VAL A 14 -4.92 -2.95 2.66
CA VAL A 14 -5.28 -3.53 1.36
C VAL A 14 -6.75 -3.28 1.05
N ASP A 15 -7.63 -3.38 2.05
CA ASP A 15 -9.06 -3.08 1.89
C ASP A 15 -9.28 -1.59 1.55
N ASP A 16 -8.61 -0.68 2.27
CA ASP A 16 -8.62 0.76 1.98
C ASP A 16 -8.10 1.05 0.55
N MET A 17 -7.03 0.38 0.12
CA MET A 17 -6.49 0.51 -1.23
C MET A 17 -7.50 0.07 -2.29
N LEU A 18 -8.19 -1.06 -2.08
CA LEU A 18 -9.22 -1.56 -2.99
C LEU A 18 -10.41 -0.61 -3.08
N GLU A 19 -10.84 -0.02 -1.96
CA GLU A 19 -11.88 1.00 -1.96
C GLU A 19 -11.46 2.26 -2.70
N LEU A 20 -10.23 2.74 -2.48
CA LEU A 20 -9.66 3.90 -3.17
C LEU A 20 -9.55 3.66 -4.68
N GLN A 21 -9.12 2.47 -5.11
CA GLN A 21 -9.06 2.10 -6.53
C GLN A 21 -10.46 2.03 -7.18
N LYS A 22 -11.46 1.50 -6.47
CA LYS A 22 -12.85 1.54 -6.95
C LYS A 22 -13.32 2.98 -7.13
N LYS A 23 -13.13 3.83 -6.13
CA LYS A 23 -13.48 5.26 -6.18
C LYS A 23 -12.75 5.97 -7.32
N TYR A 24 -11.45 5.71 -7.51
CA TYR A 24 -10.64 6.24 -8.61
C TYR A 24 -11.24 5.89 -9.98
N HIS A 25 -11.72 4.66 -10.15
CA HIS A 25 -12.33 4.21 -11.41
C HIS A 25 -13.75 4.75 -11.61
N GLU A 26 -14.51 4.94 -10.52
CA GLU A 26 -15.85 5.53 -10.56
C GLU A 26 -15.84 7.03 -10.82
N VAL A 27 -14.85 7.77 -10.31
CA VAL A 27 -14.79 9.22 -10.53
C VAL A 27 -14.41 9.57 -11.97
N ARG A 28 -15.21 10.47 -12.55
CA ARG A 28 -14.96 11.01 -13.90
C ARG A 28 -14.14 12.30 -13.90
N MET A 29 -14.00 12.96 -12.75
CA MET A 29 -13.23 14.20 -12.62
C MET A 29 -11.73 13.91 -12.45
N GLU A 30 -10.90 14.50 -13.30
CA GLU A 30 -9.43 14.37 -13.24
C GLU A 30 -8.85 14.80 -11.89
N ARG A 31 -9.34 15.90 -11.30
CA ARG A 31 -8.86 16.36 -9.98
C ARG A 31 -9.06 15.31 -8.88
N ASP A 32 -10.18 14.58 -8.95
CA ASP A 32 -10.53 13.61 -7.93
C ASP A 32 -9.71 12.35 -8.16
N LYS A 33 -9.44 12.00 -9.43
CA LYS A 33 -8.47 10.95 -9.80
C LYS A 33 -7.08 11.24 -9.24
N GLU A 34 -6.53 12.44 -9.43
CA GLU A 34 -5.22 12.81 -8.87
C GLU A 34 -5.20 12.68 -7.33
N LEU A 35 -6.29 13.07 -6.66
CA LEU A 35 -6.42 12.92 -5.21
C LEU A 35 -6.43 11.44 -4.79
N TYR A 36 -7.17 10.59 -5.49
CA TYR A 36 -7.23 9.15 -5.20
C TYR A 36 -5.93 8.44 -5.57
N GLU A 37 -5.29 8.78 -6.69
CA GLU A 37 -3.98 8.25 -7.09
C GLU A 37 -2.92 8.55 -6.03
N ARG A 38 -2.86 9.78 -5.54
CA ARG A 38 -1.94 10.14 -4.45
C ARG A 38 -2.23 9.36 -3.17
N GLN A 39 -3.50 9.13 -2.84
CA GLN A 39 -3.86 8.31 -1.68
C GLN A 39 -3.49 6.85 -1.88
N ILE A 40 -3.69 6.29 -3.07
CA ILE A 40 -3.29 4.92 -3.42
C ILE A 40 -1.78 4.78 -3.24
N ASN A 41 -0.96 5.70 -3.77
CA ASN A 41 0.49 5.66 -3.60
C ASN A 41 0.92 5.72 -2.12
N ILE A 42 0.25 6.55 -1.30
CA ILE A 42 0.55 6.62 0.14
C ILE A 42 0.19 5.32 0.86
N VAL A 43 -0.91 4.66 0.46
CA VAL A 43 -1.31 3.38 1.03
C VAL A 43 -0.36 2.26 0.57
N ASP A 44 0.07 2.30 -0.69
CA ASP A 44 1.04 1.38 -1.27
C ASP A 44 2.38 1.41 -0.51
N GLU A 45 2.96 2.60 -0.30
CA GLU A 45 4.18 2.76 0.50
C GLU A 45 4.03 2.25 1.96
N GLN A 46 2.83 2.37 2.53
CA GLN A 46 2.55 1.86 3.88
C GLN A 46 2.45 0.33 3.89
N ILE A 47 1.86 -0.26 2.86
CA ILE A 47 1.79 -1.70 2.68
C ILE A 47 3.20 -2.25 2.48
N ASP A 48 4.02 -1.66 1.61
CA ASP A 48 5.40 -2.08 1.37
C ASP A 48 6.21 -2.12 2.66
N ARG A 49 6.17 -1.05 3.46
CA ARG A 49 6.85 -1.03 4.78
C ARG A 49 6.35 -2.11 5.72
N LEU A 50 5.04 -2.36 5.75
CA LEU A 50 4.47 -3.42 6.58
C LEU A 50 4.84 -4.82 6.09
N VAL A 51 4.93 -5.01 4.77
CA VAL A 51 5.40 -6.24 4.13
C VAL A 51 6.88 -6.45 4.47
N TYR A 52 7.72 -5.43 4.33
CA TYR A 52 9.12 -5.48 4.73
C TYR A 52 9.27 -5.84 6.22
N ASP A 53 8.46 -5.24 7.09
CA ASP A 53 8.43 -5.53 8.53
C ASP A 53 7.84 -6.92 8.89
N LEU A 54 7.04 -7.52 8.01
CA LEU A 54 6.41 -8.84 8.22
C LEU A 54 7.31 -9.97 7.73
N TYR A 55 7.99 -9.75 6.61
CA TYR A 55 8.92 -10.70 6.00
C TYR A 55 10.36 -10.48 6.47
N GLU A 56 10.58 -9.54 7.40
CA GLU A 56 11.89 -9.18 7.97
C GLU A 56 12.93 -8.86 6.89
N LEU A 57 12.49 -8.24 5.78
CA LEU A 57 13.39 -7.88 4.69
C LEU A 57 14.42 -6.88 5.20
N THR A 58 15.67 -7.17 4.86
CA THR A 58 16.77 -6.24 5.13
C THR A 58 16.74 -5.07 4.15
N GLU A 59 17.38 -3.93 4.50
CA GLU A 59 17.50 -2.78 3.60
C GLU A 59 18.14 -3.15 2.24
N GLU A 60 18.98 -4.19 2.21
CA GLU A 60 19.54 -4.75 0.97
C GLU A 60 18.47 -5.44 0.12
N GLU A 61 17.58 -6.24 0.71
CA GLU A 61 16.49 -6.90 -0.03
C GLU A 61 15.44 -5.89 -0.52
N ILE A 62 15.14 -4.86 0.28
CA ILE A 62 14.25 -3.76 -0.11
C ILE A 62 14.82 -3.07 -1.35
N LYS A 63 16.10 -2.70 -1.33
CA LYS A 63 16.78 -2.09 -2.48
C LYS A 63 16.71 -2.97 -3.72
N VAL A 64 16.94 -4.28 -3.58
CA VAL A 64 16.87 -5.19 -4.72
C VAL A 64 15.46 -5.23 -5.32
N VAL A 65 14.41 -5.17 -4.49
CA VAL A 65 13.01 -5.12 -4.96
C VAL A 65 12.73 -3.78 -5.64
N GLU A 66 13.13 -2.65 -5.05
CA GLU A 66 12.94 -1.31 -5.63
C GLU A 66 13.77 -1.07 -6.90
N GLU A 67 14.97 -1.65 -7.02
CA GLU A 67 15.82 -1.56 -8.21
C GLU A 67 15.39 -2.51 -9.34
N SER A 68 14.56 -3.52 -9.03
CA SER A 68 14.07 -4.50 -10.01
C SER A 68 12.68 -4.17 -10.59
N GLY A 69 11.98 -3.16 -10.06
CA GLY A 69 10.68 -2.66 -10.53
C GLY A 69 10.80 -1.56 -11.57
#